data_AF-A0AAW0N0A2-F1
#
_entry.id   AF-A0AAW0N0A2-F1
#
_cell.length_a   1.000
_cell.length_b   1.000
_cell.length_c   1.000
_cell.angle_alpha   90.00
_cell.angle_beta   90.00
_cell.angle_gamma   90.00
#
_symmetry.space_group_name_H-M   'P 1'
#
loop_
_entity.id
_entity.type
_entity.pdbx_description
1 polymer ?
#
loop_
_entity_poly.entity_id
_entity_poly.type
_entity_poly.pdbx_seq_one_letter_code
_entity_poly.pdbx_strand_id
1 'polypeptide(L)'
;MRLPAIASTPVCLSSPTSSAGQSFLMWGTYRKFPLISDSSILSGQRPIPRLDPLHPPFVQKRTVSLETPVVHYHNHQRALIMQRKEHYRFHQVWRKPFYGTSSEREEYRKDIRNHLKKQMEDKCVALKLQFTNRAKESEYLCEMDRLDLSKEKEQKILHREAMTAYRDENKRLMEQGWKDRALTRSQEVLKERELLRLNPINWSGTLK
;
A
#
# COMPACT_ATOMS: atom_id res chain seq x y z
N MET A 1 9.56 -35.88 -12.17
CA MET A 1 8.75 -34.81 -11.53
C MET A 1 9.07 -33.51 -12.23
N ARG A 2 8.07 -32.89 -12.87
CA ARG A 2 8.22 -31.71 -13.74
C ARG A 2 8.12 -30.43 -12.90
N LEU A 3 9.09 -29.54 -13.02
CA LEU A 3 9.05 -28.19 -12.46
C LEU A 3 8.14 -27.30 -13.34
N PRO A 4 7.37 -26.35 -12.77
CA PRO A 4 6.56 -25.44 -13.57
C PRO A 4 7.41 -24.34 -14.21
N ALA A 5 7.19 -24.13 -15.49
CA ALA A 5 7.73 -23.04 -16.29
C ALA A 5 6.99 -21.73 -15.93
N ILE A 6 7.72 -20.70 -15.55
CA ILE A 6 7.17 -19.36 -15.34
C ILE A 6 7.27 -18.62 -16.69
N ALA A 7 6.11 -18.33 -17.27
CA ALA A 7 5.97 -17.58 -18.51
C ALA A 7 6.24 -16.09 -18.28
N SER A 8 7.12 -15.51 -19.10
CA SER A 8 7.39 -14.08 -19.14
C SER A 8 6.23 -13.33 -19.81
N THR A 9 5.54 -12.46 -19.07
CA THR A 9 4.62 -11.46 -19.61
C THR A 9 5.35 -10.15 -19.90
N PRO A 10 5.22 -9.53 -21.09
CA PRO A 10 5.63 -8.15 -21.29
C PRO A 10 4.56 -7.19 -20.76
N VAL A 11 4.96 -6.31 -19.83
CA VAL A 11 4.16 -5.19 -19.34
C VAL A 11 4.29 -4.02 -20.33
N CYS A 12 3.20 -3.71 -21.04
CA CYS A 12 3.07 -2.48 -21.81
C CYS A 12 2.84 -1.29 -20.86
N LEU A 13 3.79 -0.37 -20.78
CA LEU A 13 3.62 0.91 -20.11
C LEU A 13 2.96 1.90 -21.07
N SER A 14 1.70 2.21 -20.83
CA SER A 14 0.96 3.30 -21.46
C SER A 14 1.34 4.63 -20.81
N SER A 15 1.74 5.60 -21.62
CA SER A 15 1.95 6.98 -21.22
C SER A 15 0.63 7.78 -21.24
N PRO A 16 0.37 8.64 -20.24
CA PRO A 16 -0.52 9.77 -20.43
C PRO A 16 0.21 11.10 -20.15
N THR A 17 0.39 11.91 -21.19
CA THR A 17 0.67 13.34 -21.05
C THR A 17 -0.64 14.12 -21.15
N SER A 18 -1.06 14.65 -20.01
CA SER A 18 -1.56 16.01 -19.73
C SER A 18 -2.20 16.81 -20.87
N SER A 19 -3.43 17.31 -20.67
CA SER A 19 -3.63 18.72 -20.30
C SER A 19 -5.10 19.13 -20.24
N ALA A 20 -5.43 19.75 -19.10
CA ALA A 20 -6.40 20.83 -18.88
C ALA A 20 -7.48 21.06 -19.96
N GLY A 21 -8.70 20.60 -19.66
CA GLY A 21 -9.91 21.15 -20.26
C GLY A 21 -10.14 22.57 -19.76
N GLN A 22 -9.77 23.56 -20.57
CA GLN A 22 -10.29 24.91 -20.42
C GLN A 22 -11.76 24.91 -20.81
N SER A 23 -12.60 25.27 -19.84
CA SER A 23 -13.98 25.65 -20.07
C SER A 23 -14.04 26.93 -20.91
N PHE A 24 -14.64 26.86 -22.09
CA PHE A 24 -15.20 28.04 -22.73
C PHE A 24 -16.66 27.75 -23.08
N LEU A 25 -17.53 28.15 -22.16
CA LEU A 25 -18.93 28.47 -22.43
C LEU A 25 -18.95 29.71 -23.31
N MET A 26 -19.40 29.60 -24.56
CA MET A 26 -19.97 30.74 -25.28
C MET A 26 -21.25 30.29 -25.96
N TRP A 27 -22.29 31.04 -25.65
CA TRP A 27 -23.68 30.82 -25.98
C TRP A 27 -23.97 30.87 -27.49
N GLY A 28 -24.87 29.97 -27.90
CA GLY A 28 -26.05 30.24 -28.71
C GLY A 28 -25.96 31.28 -29.83
N THR A 29 -25.72 30.80 -31.06
CA THR A 29 -26.42 31.34 -32.23
C THR A 29 -27.10 30.20 -32.95
N TYR A 30 -28.42 30.14 -32.79
CA TYR A 30 -29.35 29.22 -33.41
C TYR A 30 -29.20 29.27 -34.94
N ARG A 31 -28.57 28.25 -35.54
CA ARG A 31 -28.71 28.03 -36.99
C ARG A 31 -30.12 27.53 -37.23
N LYS A 32 -30.97 28.41 -37.77
CA LYS A 32 -32.29 28.08 -38.29
C LYS A 32 -32.14 26.98 -39.34
N PHE A 33 -32.73 25.82 -39.08
CA PHE A 33 -32.91 24.79 -40.10
C PHE A 33 -33.91 25.29 -41.16
N PRO A 34 -33.72 24.99 -42.45
CA PRO A 34 -34.69 25.37 -43.47
C PRO A 34 -36.02 24.65 -43.23
N LEU A 35 -37.09 25.42 -43.34
CA LEU A 35 -38.49 25.02 -43.25
C LEU A 35 -38.77 23.93 -44.30
N ILE A 36 -38.98 22.69 -43.85
CA ILE A 36 -39.51 21.62 -44.70
C ILE A 36 -40.99 21.93 -44.90
N SER A 37 -41.38 22.25 -46.13
CA SER A 37 -42.77 22.48 -46.50
C SER A 37 -43.62 21.25 -46.22
N ASP A 38 -44.75 21.50 -45.57
CA ASP A 38 -45.70 20.49 -45.13
C ASP A 38 -46.32 19.72 -46.29
N SER A 39 -46.30 18.40 -46.08
CA SER A 39 -47.21 17.36 -46.55
C SER A 39 -48.39 17.73 -47.46
N SER A 40 -48.52 16.98 -48.55
CA SER A 40 -49.83 16.60 -49.10
C SER A 40 -49.93 15.07 -49.30
N ILE A 41 -50.46 14.44 -48.26
CA ILE A 41 -51.58 13.46 -48.27
C ILE A 41 -51.38 12.04 -48.87
N LEU A 42 -51.31 11.10 -47.92
CA LEU A 42 -51.99 9.79 -47.82
C LEU A 42 -51.85 8.73 -48.93
N SER A 43 -51.02 7.71 -48.66
CA SER A 43 -51.48 6.31 -48.72
C SER A 43 -50.58 5.39 -47.86
N GLY A 44 -51.15 4.82 -46.80
CA GLY A 44 -50.57 3.68 -46.06
C GLY A 44 -49.68 4.03 -44.85
N GLN A 45 -50.29 4.30 -43.70
CA GLN A 45 -49.58 4.32 -42.42
C GLN A 45 -49.01 2.93 -42.11
N ARG A 46 -47.72 2.71 -42.39
CA ARG A 46 -46.94 1.67 -41.72
C ARG A 46 -46.25 2.32 -40.51
N PRO A 47 -46.37 1.77 -39.29
CA PRO A 47 -45.62 2.29 -38.15
C PRO A 47 -44.11 2.18 -38.46
N ILE A 48 -43.37 3.26 -38.23
CA ILE A 48 -41.91 3.28 -38.38
C ILE A 48 -41.35 2.19 -37.45
N PRO A 49 -40.60 1.19 -37.96
CA PRO A 49 -40.05 0.13 -37.12
C PRO A 49 -39.10 0.73 -36.07
N ARG A 50 -39.16 0.22 -34.83
CA ARG A 50 -38.24 0.61 -33.75
C ARG A 50 -36.80 0.42 -34.23
N LEU A 51 -36.05 1.52 -34.36
CA LEU A 51 -34.61 1.46 -34.62
C LEU A 51 -33.90 0.88 -33.39
N ASP A 52 -33.14 -0.19 -33.59
CA ASP A 52 -32.22 -0.72 -32.59
C ASP A 52 -30.99 0.19 -32.50
N PRO A 53 -30.75 0.89 -31.38
CA PRO A 53 -29.62 1.80 -31.24
C PRO A 53 -28.25 1.10 -31.22
N LEU A 54 -28.22 -0.22 -31.00
CA LEU A 54 -26.99 -1.01 -31.01
C LEU A 54 -26.69 -1.62 -32.39
N HIS A 55 -27.60 -1.48 -33.34
CA HIS A 55 -27.43 -2.02 -34.68
C HIS A 55 -26.87 -0.94 -35.62
N PRO A 56 -25.71 -1.17 -36.28
CA PRO A 56 -25.21 -0.23 -37.26
C PRO A 56 -26.24 -0.10 -38.40
N PRO A 57 -26.57 1.12 -38.84
CA PRO A 57 -27.66 1.33 -39.78
C PRO A 57 -27.33 0.66 -41.14
N PHE A 58 -28.29 -0.07 -41.71
CA PHE A 58 -28.20 -0.73 -43.04
C PHE A 58 -28.12 0.24 -44.23
N VAL A 59 -27.87 1.52 -43.99
CA VAL A 59 -27.77 2.52 -45.05
C VAL A 59 -26.50 2.23 -45.84
N GLN A 60 -26.62 2.09 -47.16
CA GLN A 60 -25.47 2.06 -48.05
C GLN A 60 -24.60 3.28 -47.74
N LYS A 61 -23.43 3.04 -47.14
CA LYS A 61 -22.48 4.12 -46.86
C LYS A 61 -22.18 4.80 -48.18
N ARG A 62 -22.35 6.13 -48.23
CA ARG A 62 -21.91 6.90 -49.40
C ARG A 62 -20.44 6.57 -49.66
N THR A 63 -20.17 6.01 -50.83
CA THR A 63 -18.81 5.67 -51.30
C THR A 63 -18.05 6.90 -51.79
N VAL A 64 -18.70 8.06 -51.82
CA VAL A 64 -18.17 9.32 -52.33
C VAL A 64 -17.75 10.24 -51.18
N SER A 65 -16.52 10.73 -51.26
CA SER A 65 -15.97 11.73 -50.35
C SER A 65 -16.75 13.05 -50.50
N LEU A 66 -17.23 13.59 -49.37
CA LEU A 66 -17.84 14.94 -49.33
C LEU A 66 -16.78 16.06 -49.25
N GLU A 67 -15.51 15.67 -49.25
CA GLU A 67 -14.38 16.58 -49.18
C GLU A 67 -14.24 17.36 -50.49
N THR A 68 -14.07 18.67 -50.40
CA THR A 68 -13.66 19.46 -51.56
C THR A 68 -12.27 19.02 -52.03
N PRO A 69 -11.97 19.06 -53.34
CA PRO A 69 -10.69 18.61 -53.90
C PRO A 69 -9.45 19.23 -53.23
N VAL A 70 -9.53 20.50 -52.82
CA VAL A 70 -8.43 21.23 -52.15
C VAL A 70 -8.15 20.66 -50.76
N VAL A 71 -9.19 20.39 -49.97
CA VAL A 71 -9.07 19.79 -48.63
C VAL A 71 -8.54 18.37 -48.73
N HIS A 72 -9.03 17.60 -49.72
CA HIS A 72 -8.56 16.25 -49.98
C HIS A 72 -7.06 16.23 -50.32
N TYR A 73 -6.63 17.13 -51.22
CA TYR A 73 -5.21 17.28 -51.58
C TYR A 73 -4.36 17.67 -50.37
N HIS A 74 -4.80 18.62 -49.55
CA HIS A 74 -4.09 19.03 -48.34
C HIS A 74 -3.91 17.87 -47.34
N ASN A 75 -4.99 17.12 -47.09
CA ASN A 75 -4.96 15.96 -46.19
C ASN A 75 -4.03 14.87 -46.71
N HIS A 76 -4.05 14.62 -48.03
CA HIS A 76 -3.15 13.68 -48.68
C HIS A 76 -1.67 14.10 -48.52
N GLN A 77 -1.35 15.37 -48.79
CA GLN A 77 0.01 15.89 -48.59
C GLN A 77 0.46 15.79 -47.13
N ARG A 78 -0.42 16.12 -46.18
CA ARG A 78 -0.13 15.98 -44.75
C ARG A 78 0.15 14.53 -44.35
N ALA A 79 -0.64 13.57 -44.85
CA ALA A 79 -0.43 12.15 -44.59
C ALA A 79 0.94 11.68 -45.10
N LEU A 80 1.30 12.07 -46.33
CA LEU A 80 2.61 11.75 -46.90
C LEU A 80 3.77 12.35 -46.09
N ILE A 81 3.65 13.60 -45.65
CA ILE A 81 4.67 14.24 -44.82
C ILE A 81 4.82 13.51 -43.48
N MET A 82 3.71 13.14 -42.82
CA MET A 82 3.76 12.40 -41.57
C MET A 82 4.40 11.02 -41.77
N GLN A 83 4.04 10.30 -42.84
CA GLN A 83 4.63 9.00 -43.17
C GLN A 83 6.15 9.12 -43.38
N ARG A 84 6.60 10.13 -44.11
CA ARG A 84 8.04 10.38 -44.34
C ARG A 84 8.78 10.71 -43.04
N LYS A 85 8.18 11.54 -42.17
CA LYS A 85 8.77 11.88 -40.86
C LYS A 85 8.91 10.65 -39.98
N GLU A 86 7.89 9.80 -39.93
CA GLU A 86 7.92 8.59 -39.12
C GLU A 86 8.96 7.59 -39.63
N HIS A 87 9.00 7.38 -40.96
CA HIS A 87 10.03 6.58 -41.60
C HIS A 87 11.44 7.10 -41.24
N TYR A 88 11.65 8.41 -41.36
CA TYR A 88 12.93 9.02 -41.01
C TYR A 88 13.29 8.80 -39.52
N ARG A 89 12.35 9.03 -38.60
CA ARG A 89 12.54 8.80 -37.16
C ARG A 89 12.95 7.36 -36.86
N PHE A 90 12.23 6.39 -37.44
CA PHE A 90 12.49 4.97 -37.22
C PHE A 90 13.87 4.55 -37.73
N HIS A 91 14.23 4.98 -38.95
CA HIS A 91 15.49 4.58 -39.57
C HIS A 91 16.71 5.37 -39.06
N GLN A 92 16.52 6.55 -38.48
CA GLN A 92 17.62 7.32 -37.90
C GLN A 92 18.36 6.56 -36.78
N VAL A 93 17.63 5.76 -35.99
CA VAL A 93 18.22 4.98 -34.89
C VAL A 93 19.22 3.94 -35.43
N TRP A 94 18.87 3.26 -36.52
CA TRP A 94 19.70 2.21 -37.14
C TRP A 94 20.75 2.77 -38.12
N ARG A 95 20.60 4.04 -38.52
CA ARG A 95 21.57 4.70 -39.40
C ARG A 95 22.95 4.76 -38.75
N LYS A 96 23.07 5.26 -37.51
CA LYS A 96 24.38 5.48 -36.88
C LYS A 96 25.20 4.18 -36.71
N PRO A 97 24.62 3.04 -36.26
CA PRO A 97 25.39 1.82 -36.05
C PRO A 97 25.81 1.13 -37.36
N PHE A 98 24.96 1.14 -38.39
CA PHE A 98 25.16 0.33 -39.60
C PHE A 98 25.60 1.13 -40.83
N TYR A 99 25.05 2.32 -41.01
CA TYR A 99 25.21 3.14 -42.23
C TYR A 99 25.89 4.50 -41.95
N GLY A 100 26.37 4.72 -40.73
CA GLY A 100 27.06 5.93 -40.32
C GLY A 100 28.51 5.96 -40.79
N THR A 101 29.10 7.15 -40.76
CA THR A 101 30.55 7.33 -40.92
C THR A 101 31.32 6.56 -39.85
N SER A 102 32.62 6.33 -40.07
CA SER A 102 33.47 5.64 -39.09
C SER A 102 33.43 6.30 -37.70
N SER A 103 33.41 7.64 -37.67
CA SER A 103 33.31 8.44 -36.45
C SER A 103 31.96 8.22 -35.73
N GLU A 104 30.84 8.33 -36.44
CA GLU A 104 29.50 8.12 -35.86
C GLU A 104 29.31 6.70 -35.29
N ARG A 105 29.86 5.69 -35.97
CA ARG A 105 29.83 4.30 -35.49
C ARG A 105 30.64 4.12 -34.21
N GLU A 106 31.76 4.81 -34.08
CA GLU A 106 32.57 4.74 -32.87
C GLU A 106 31.94 5.48 -31.70
N GLU A 107 31.33 6.64 -31.95
CA GLU A 107 30.57 7.37 -30.94
C GLU A 107 29.42 6.53 -30.38
N TYR A 108 28.65 5.88 -31.26
CA TYR A 108 27.60 4.95 -30.83
C TYR A 108 28.12 3.79 -29.96
N ARG A 109 29.25 3.18 -30.34
CA ARG A 109 29.87 2.11 -29.55
C ARG A 109 30.38 2.62 -28.20
N LYS A 110 30.94 3.84 -28.17
CA LYS A 110 31.38 4.51 -26.94
C LYS A 110 30.20 4.77 -26.01
N ASP A 111 29.09 5.26 -26.53
CA ASP A 111 27.87 5.52 -25.74
C ASP A 111 27.32 4.24 -25.11
N ILE A 112 27.26 3.13 -25.86
CA ILE A 112 26.86 1.82 -25.31
C ILE A 112 27.79 1.41 -24.17
N ARG A 113 29.12 1.49 -24.38
CA ARG A 113 30.10 1.13 -23.34
C ARG A 113 29.93 1.99 -22.09
N ASN A 114 29.69 3.29 -22.25
CA ASN A 114 29.46 4.21 -21.14
C ASN A 114 28.17 3.88 -20.40
N HIS A 115 27.10 3.57 -21.12
CA HIS A 115 25.83 3.19 -20.52
C HIS A 115 25.95 1.89 -19.72
N LEU A 116 26.66 0.90 -20.26
CA LEU A 116 26.93 -0.36 -19.56
C LEU A 116 27.78 -0.12 -18.29
N LYS A 117 28.83 0.70 -18.38
CA LYS A 117 29.64 1.07 -17.20
C LYS A 117 28.78 1.71 -16.12
N LYS A 118 27.91 2.65 -16.49
CA LYS A 118 26.98 3.30 -15.58
C LYS A 118 26.04 2.29 -14.92
N GLN A 119 25.44 1.38 -15.71
CA GLN A 119 24.58 0.32 -15.17
C GLN A 119 25.32 -0.58 -14.17
N MET A 120 26.57 -0.91 -14.43
CA MET A 120 27.39 -1.70 -13.50
C MET A 120 27.69 -0.94 -12.21
N GLU A 121 27.99 0.35 -12.31
CA GLU A 121 28.25 1.22 -11.16
C GLU A 121 26.99 1.41 -10.31
N ASP A 122 25.86 1.74 -10.93
CA ASP A 122 24.57 1.90 -10.25
C ASP A 122 24.17 0.61 -9.52
N LYS A 123 24.37 -0.56 -10.15
CA LYS A 123 24.11 -1.86 -9.53
C LYS A 123 25.05 -2.13 -8.34
N CYS A 124 26.32 -1.76 -8.46
CA CYS A 124 27.30 -1.90 -7.37
C CYS A 124 26.91 -1.03 -6.17
N VAL A 125 26.54 0.24 -6.41
CA VAL A 125 26.08 1.17 -5.37
C VAL A 125 24.82 0.65 -4.69
N ALA A 126 23.84 0.17 -5.47
CA ALA A 126 22.60 -0.40 -4.93
C ALA A 126 22.87 -1.61 -4.02
N LEU A 127 23.76 -2.52 -4.43
CA LEU A 127 24.14 -3.67 -3.61
C LEU A 127 24.86 -3.25 -2.33
N LYS A 128 25.81 -2.31 -2.41
CA LYS A 128 26.48 -1.78 -1.21
C LYS A 128 25.48 -1.18 -0.24
N LEU A 129 24.58 -0.33 -0.72
CA LEU A 129 23.53 0.26 0.10
C LEU A 129 22.65 -0.81 0.75
N GLN A 130 22.23 -1.82 0.00
CA GLN A 130 21.45 -2.94 0.52
C GLN A 130 22.18 -3.68 1.65
N PHE A 131 23.48 -3.97 1.49
CA PHE A 131 24.27 -4.60 2.55
C PHE A 131 24.39 -3.71 3.79
N THR A 132 24.64 -2.41 3.62
CA THR A 132 24.71 -1.49 4.75
C THR A 132 23.38 -1.37 5.50
N ASN A 133 22.25 -1.40 4.79
CA ASN A 133 20.93 -1.35 5.41
C ASN A 133 20.64 -2.63 6.19
N ARG A 134 20.93 -3.80 5.61
CA ARG A 134 20.79 -5.09 6.30
C ARG A 134 21.65 -5.18 7.56
N ALA A 135 22.87 -4.66 7.52
CA ALA A 135 23.74 -4.62 8.70
C ALA A 135 23.12 -3.75 9.80
N LYS A 136 22.66 -2.54 9.46
CA LYS A 136 21.98 -1.64 10.41
C LYS A 136 20.70 -2.23 10.98
N GLU A 137 19.89 -2.88 10.14
CA GLU A 137 18.66 -3.58 10.57
C GLU A 137 18.99 -4.71 11.56
N SER A 138 20.04 -5.49 11.28
CA SER A 138 20.50 -6.55 12.18
C SER A 138 21.00 -6.00 13.51
N GLU A 139 21.82 -4.95 13.48
CA GLU A 139 22.32 -4.28 14.69
C GLU A 139 21.17 -3.74 15.55
N TYR A 140 20.18 -3.11 14.91
CA TYR A 140 18.98 -2.61 15.58
C TYR A 140 18.20 -3.74 16.27
N LEU A 141 17.98 -4.87 15.58
CA LEU A 141 17.28 -6.02 16.16
C LEU A 141 18.06 -6.62 17.34
N CYS A 142 19.38 -6.72 17.24
CA CYS A 142 20.22 -7.19 18.34
C CYS A 142 20.14 -6.29 19.57
N GLU A 143 20.17 -4.96 19.39
CA GLU A 143 20.02 -4.02 20.51
C GLU A 143 18.62 -4.08 21.13
N MET A 144 17.57 -4.24 20.32
CA MET A 144 16.21 -4.39 20.81
C MET A 144 16.06 -5.66 21.66
N ASP A 145 16.56 -6.80 21.18
CA ASP A 145 16.55 -8.07 21.92
C ASP A 145 17.34 -7.95 23.24
N ARG A 146 18.50 -7.28 23.22
CA ARG A 146 19.28 -7.01 24.42
C ARG A 146 18.49 -6.22 25.47
N LEU A 147 17.75 -5.18 25.04
CA LEU A 147 16.92 -4.38 25.92
C LEU A 147 15.75 -5.17 26.50
N ASP A 148 15.09 -5.99 25.67
CA ASP A 148 13.97 -6.83 26.10
C ASP A 148 14.41 -7.87 27.14
N LEU A 149 15.55 -8.53 26.93
CA LEU A 149 16.15 -9.46 27.90
C LEU A 149 16.50 -8.75 29.23
N SER A 150 17.04 -7.53 29.16
CA SER A 150 17.32 -6.73 30.35
C SER A 150 16.05 -6.40 31.13
N LYS A 151 15.00 -5.97 30.42
CA LYS A 151 13.70 -5.64 31.00
C LYS A 151 13.03 -6.86 31.62
N GLU A 152 13.06 -8.01 30.95
CA GLU A 152 12.50 -9.25 31.49
C GLU A 152 13.23 -9.69 32.78
N LYS A 153 14.56 -9.55 32.79
CA LYS A 153 15.38 -9.81 34.00
C LYS A 153 14.99 -8.89 35.15
N GLU A 154 14.83 -7.60 34.88
CA GLU A 154 14.41 -6.62 35.89
C GLU A 154 13.01 -6.93 36.42
N GLN A 155 12.06 -7.26 35.55
CA GLN A 155 10.71 -7.67 35.94
C GLN A 155 10.72 -8.92 36.83
N LYS A 156 11.56 -9.92 36.52
CA LYS A 156 11.73 -11.12 37.35
C LYS A 156 12.28 -10.77 38.74
N ILE A 157 13.23 -9.85 38.83
CA ILE A 157 13.79 -9.38 40.11
C ILE A 157 12.71 -8.65 40.90
N LEU A 158 12.04 -7.66 40.32
CA LEU A 158 10.97 -6.90 40.98
C LEU A 158 9.84 -7.80 41.46
N HIS A 159 9.44 -8.79 40.65
CA HIS A 159 8.42 -9.76 41.05
C HIS A 159 8.89 -10.59 42.26
N ARG A 160 10.13 -11.08 42.25
CA ARG A 160 10.71 -11.84 43.36
C ARG A 160 10.80 -11.01 44.64
N GLU A 161 11.22 -9.76 44.54
CA GLU A 161 11.28 -8.81 45.66
C GLU A 161 9.88 -8.57 46.23
N ALA A 162 8.89 -8.31 45.38
CA ALA A 162 7.51 -8.13 45.81
C ALA A 162 6.97 -9.38 46.53
N MET A 163 7.21 -10.58 45.98
CA MET A 163 6.78 -11.84 46.62
C MET A 163 7.49 -12.08 47.97
N THR A 164 8.75 -11.69 48.08
CA THR A 164 9.50 -11.79 49.33
C THR A 164 8.93 -10.83 50.37
N ALA A 165 8.61 -9.59 49.99
CA ALA A 165 7.97 -8.62 50.87
C ALA A 165 6.61 -9.12 51.38
N TYR A 166 5.76 -9.68 50.50
CA TYR A 166 4.48 -10.26 50.93
C TYR A 166 4.66 -11.42 51.89
N ARG A 167 5.62 -12.32 51.64
CA ARG A 167 5.91 -13.45 52.53
C ARG A 167 6.33 -12.95 53.91
N ASP A 168 7.22 -11.97 53.96
CA ASP A 168 7.76 -11.46 55.21
C ASP A 168 6.70 -10.69 56.01
N GLU A 169 5.83 -9.92 55.35
CA GLU A 169 4.69 -9.25 56.01
C GLU A 169 3.65 -10.24 56.53
N ASN A 170 3.33 -11.29 55.75
CA ASN A 170 2.44 -12.36 56.22
C ASN A 170 3.01 -13.07 57.45
N LYS A 171 4.32 -13.32 57.48
CA LYS A 171 4.99 -13.88 58.67
C LYS A 171 4.87 -12.94 59.86
N ARG A 172 5.12 -11.64 59.67
CA ARG A 172 4.98 -10.61 60.71
C ARG A 172 3.56 -10.58 61.29
N LEU A 173 2.53 -10.61 60.45
CA LEU A 173 1.12 -10.64 60.87
C LEU A 173 0.78 -11.93 61.64
N MET A 174 1.27 -13.07 61.19
CA MET A 174 1.07 -14.35 61.88
C MET A 174 1.72 -14.36 63.27
N GLU A 175 2.95 -13.86 63.38
CA GLU A 175 3.65 -13.74 64.67
C GLU A 175 2.93 -12.77 65.61
N GLN A 176 2.45 -11.63 65.09
CA GLN A 176 1.67 -10.68 65.87
C GLN A 176 0.37 -11.32 66.37
N GLY A 177 -0.40 -11.97 65.49
CA GLY A 177 -1.62 -12.66 65.89
C GLY A 177 -1.37 -13.80 66.89
N TRP A 178 -0.20 -14.44 66.85
CA TRP A 178 0.17 -15.43 67.87
C TRP A 178 0.46 -14.80 69.23
N LYS A 179 1.18 -13.67 69.26
CA LYS A 179 1.43 -12.89 70.49
C LYS A 179 0.12 -12.38 71.10
N ASP A 180 -0.76 -11.83 70.28
CA ASP A 180 -2.05 -11.29 70.74
C ASP A 180 -2.92 -12.41 71.33
N ARG A 181 -3.03 -13.56 70.66
CA ARG A 181 -3.75 -14.74 71.21
C ARG A 181 -3.12 -15.28 72.49
N ALA A 182 -1.79 -15.23 72.64
CA ALA A 182 -1.13 -15.63 73.87
C ALA A 182 -1.45 -14.65 75.01
N LEU A 183 -1.45 -13.35 74.73
CA LEU A 183 -1.80 -12.30 75.68
C LEU A 183 -3.26 -12.41 76.11
N THR A 184 -4.20 -12.57 75.18
CA THR A 184 -5.63 -12.73 75.48
C THR A 184 -5.87 -13.94 76.38
N ARG A 185 -5.28 -15.09 76.05
CA ARG A 185 -5.37 -16.29 76.91
C ARG A 185 -4.80 -16.05 78.31
N SER A 186 -3.68 -15.33 78.43
CA SER A 186 -3.12 -14.98 79.73
C SER A 186 -4.04 -14.07 80.54
N GLN A 187 -4.70 -13.10 79.90
CA GLN A 187 -5.64 -12.20 80.55
C GLN A 187 -6.92 -12.92 80.96
N GLU A 188 -7.44 -13.82 80.13
CA GLU A 188 -8.59 -14.69 80.44
C GLU A 188 -8.30 -15.54 81.67
N VAL A 189 -7.14 -16.21 81.71
CA VAL A 189 -6.67 -16.99 82.87
C VAL A 189 -6.61 -16.14 84.15
N LEU A 190 -6.12 -14.89 84.07
CA LEU A 190 -6.09 -13.99 85.22
C LEU A 190 -7.50 -13.61 85.69
N LYS A 191 -8.40 -13.25 84.77
CA LYS A 191 -9.80 -12.91 85.08
C LYS A 191 -10.53 -14.10 85.71
N GLU A 192 -10.34 -15.31 85.18
CA GLU A 192 -10.93 -16.52 85.75
C GLU A 192 -10.41 -16.79 87.16
N ARG A 193 -9.11 -16.59 87.42
CA ARG A 193 -8.55 -16.69 88.78
C ARG A 193 -9.16 -15.66 89.74
N GLU A 194 -9.41 -14.43 89.27
CA GLU A 194 -10.09 -13.41 90.07
C GLU A 194 -11.55 -13.79 90.36
N LEU A 195 -12.28 -14.32 89.38
CA LEU A 195 -13.65 -14.80 89.55
C LEU A 195 -13.72 -15.98 90.53
N LEU A 196 -12.75 -16.89 90.51
CA LEU A 196 -12.66 -18.00 91.45
C LEU A 196 -12.51 -17.57 92.92
N ARG A 197 -11.97 -16.36 93.16
CA ARG A 197 -11.95 -15.78 94.53
C ARG A 197 -13.35 -15.46 95.04
N LEU A 198 -14.30 -15.18 94.14
CA LEU A 198 -15.70 -14.84 94.47
C LEU A 198 -16.63 -16.05 94.39
N ASN A 199 -16.39 -16.96 93.44
CA ASN A 199 -17.16 -18.20 93.25
C ASN A 199 -16.22 -19.38 93.01
N PRO A 200 -16.12 -20.35 93.93
CA PRO A 200 -15.06 -21.37 93.90
C PRO A 200 -15.21 -22.43 92.79
N ILE A 201 -16.28 -22.40 91.98
CA ILE A 201 -16.52 -23.39 90.93
C ILE A 201 -15.98 -22.88 89.59
N ASN A 202 -15.06 -23.64 88.98
CA ASN A 202 -14.52 -23.38 87.64
C ASN A 202 -15.46 -23.91 86.54
N TRP A 203 -16.55 -23.19 86.28
CA TRP A 203 -17.57 -23.59 85.30
C TRP A 203 -17.05 -23.69 83.86
N SER A 204 -16.01 -22.93 83.49
CA SER A 204 -15.43 -22.93 82.13
C SER A 204 -14.40 -24.03 81.91
N GLY A 205 -13.90 -24.69 82.97
CA GLY A 205 -12.91 -25.76 82.88
C GLY A 205 -11.58 -25.36 82.22
N THR A 206 -11.31 -24.05 82.11
CA THR A 206 -10.23 -23.51 81.27
C THR A 206 -8.93 -23.33 82.06
N LEU A 207 -9.01 -23.13 83.38
CA LEU A 207 -7.90 -23.28 84.31
C LEU A 207 -7.62 -24.77 84.58
N LYS A 208 -6.45 -25.25 84.16
CA LYS A 208 -5.90 -26.55 84.55
C LYS A 208 -5.12 -26.46 85.85
#